data_AF-A0A377UTI1-F1
#
_entry.id   AF-A0A377UTI1-F1
#
_cell.length_a   1.000
_cell.length_b   1.000
_cell.length_c   1.000
_cell.angle_alpha   90.00
_cell.angle_beta   90.00
_cell.angle_gamma   90.00
#
_symmetry.space_group_name_H-M   'P 1'
#
loop_
_entity.id
_entity.type
_entity.pdbx_description
1 polymer ?
#
loop_
_entity_poly.entity_id
_entity_poly.type
_entity_poly.pdbx_seq_one_letter_code
_entity_poly.pdbx_strand_id
1 'polypeptide(L)'
;MNARAKVAGLMMRADAAAALSQLDVFIWAWPDGPSDMRRRQQLLAQAGFKYSGQYTHPVSRIEQVAQWRQRWYRSPLPFVSDGVIVREGREPPGRVWSPGKGEWLAAWKYPPASRVMQVRAIRFSTGRSGRLNVVAELEPQRLDDKRVQRVNVGSVSRWQMLDIGVGDQLQISLAGQGIPRVDAVVWRTAERHKPTPPPAKFNALTCYFATPECSEQFLSRLIWLSSKSALNVDGVGENLWRVIQQQNPMTHIFSWLALTVEQLQAVPGISAARGQHLWHQFDLVRKRPFIRWVLAMGIPVPQGALAQLESENWHLLAGKK
;
A
#
# COMPACT_ATOMS: atom_id res chain seq x y z
N MET A 1 -2.52 -13.07 -10.27
CA MET A 1 -2.92 -13.03 -8.85
C MET A 1 -1.98 -13.93 -8.06
N ASN A 2 -1.34 -13.42 -7.01
CA ASN A 2 -0.42 -14.19 -6.17
C ASN A 2 -1.21 -15.17 -5.27
N ALA A 3 -0.52 -16.16 -4.72
CA ALA A 3 -1.14 -17.22 -3.92
C ALA A 3 -1.93 -16.65 -2.73
N ARG A 4 -1.41 -15.62 -2.05
CA ARG A 4 -2.08 -14.96 -0.92
C ARG A 4 -3.43 -14.35 -1.31
N ALA A 5 -3.47 -13.58 -2.39
CA ALA A 5 -4.70 -12.96 -2.88
C ALA A 5 -5.71 -14.01 -3.38
N LYS A 6 -5.23 -15.08 -4.01
CA LYS A 6 -6.07 -16.22 -4.41
C LYS A 6 -6.75 -16.87 -3.20
N VAL A 7 -5.98 -17.23 -2.17
CA VAL A 7 -6.51 -17.88 -0.95
C VAL A 7 -7.44 -16.94 -0.18
N ALA A 8 -7.06 -15.68 0.03
CA ALA A 8 -7.92 -14.71 0.71
C ALA A 8 -9.26 -14.51 -0.04
N GLY A 9 -9.21 -14.43 -1.37
CA GLY A 9 -10.39 -14.34 -2.20
C GLY A 9 -11.29 -15.58 -2.12
N LEU A 10 -10.72 -16.78 -1.98
CA LEU A 10 -11.48 -18.00 -1.75
C LEU A 10 -12.15 -18.02 -0.37
N MET A 11 -11.43 -17.60 0.68
CA MET A 11 -11.95 -17.58 2.05
C MET A 11 -13.06 -16.55 2.29
N MET A 12 -13.17 -15.52 1.45
CA MET A 12 -14.26 -14.52 1.55
C MET A 12 -15.49 -14.86 0.70
N ARG A 13 -15.51 -15.98 -0.03
CA ARG A 13 -16.69 -16.39 -0.81
C ARG A 13 -17.73 -17.04 0.09
N ALA A 14 -19.00 -16.78 -0.20
CA ALA A 14 -20.11 -17.47 0.45
C ALA A 14 -20.19 -18.96 0.06
N ASP A 15 -19.76 -19.31 -1.15
CA ASP A 15 -19.60 -20.70 -1.60
C ASP A 15 -18.23 -20.87 -2.28
N ALA A 16 -17.44 -21.79 -1.73
CA ALA A 16 -16.11 -22.15 -2.22
C ALA A 16 -15.88 -23.68 -2.22
N ALA A 17 -16.94 -24.49 -2.17
CA ALA A 17 -16.83 -25.94 -1.92
C ALA A 17 -15.88 -26.65 -2.91
N ALA A 18 -15.95 -26.31 -4.20
CA ALA A 18 -15.10 -26.89 -5.25
C ALA A 18 -13.61 -26.52 -5.15
N ALA A 19 -13.25 -25.49 -4.38
CA ALA A 19 -11.88 -24.98 -4.26
C ALA A 19 -11.18 -25.40 -2.96
N LEU A 20 -11.90 -26.00 -2.01
CA LEU A 20 -11.34 -26.42 -0.71
C LEU A 20 -10.29 -27.54 -0.86
N SER A 21 -10.43 -28.42 -1.85
CA SER A 21 -9.46 -29.49 -2.14
C SER A 21 -8.09 -28.99 -2.62
N GLN A 22 -7.98 -27.70 -2.96
CA GLN A 22 -6.72 -27.06 -3.35
C GLN A 22 -6.07 -26.29 -2.20
N LEU A 23 -6.64 -26.34 -1.00
CA LEU A 23 -6.17 -25.63 0.18
C LEU A 23 -5.63 -26.60 1.21
N ASP A 24 -4.57 -26.16 1.87
CA ASP A 24 -3.93 -26.85 2.97
C ASP A 24 -3.66 -25.86 4.10
N VAL A 25 -3.49 -26.37 5.32
CA VAL A 25 -3.31 -25.54 6.52
C VAL A 25 -1.96 -25.80 7.19
N PHE A 26 -1.21 -24.73 7.43
CA PHE A 26 0.02 -24.74 8.19
C PHE A 26 -0.19 -24.02 9.53
N ILE A 27 -0.18 -24.77 10.63
CA ILE A 27 -0.30 -24.18 11.97
C ILE A 27 1.07 -23.65 12.39
N TRP A 28 1.26 -22.34 12.27
CA TRP A 28 2.54 -21.71 12.58
C TRP A 28 2.71 -21.42 14.08
N ALA A 29 1.62 -21.21 14.83
CA ALA A 29 1.65 -20.91 16.26
C ALA A 29 0.49 -21.58 17.01
N TRP A 30 0.73 -21.85 18.30
CA TRP A 30 -0.27 -22.31 19.26
C TRP A 30 -0.06 -21.50 20.55
N PRO A 31 -0.73 -20.34 20.68
CA PRO A 31 -0.68 -19.53 21.89
C PRO A 31 -1.10 -20.36 23.10
N ASP A 32 -0.31 -20.28 24.17
CA ASP A 32 -0.55 -21.02 25.43
C ASP A 32 -0.55 -22.56 25.28
N GLY A 33 -0.01 -23.08 24.16
CA GLY A 33 0.31 -24.50 24.00
C GLY A 33 1.57 -24.90 24.76
N PRO A 34 2.06 -26.14 24.59
CA PRO A 34 3.30 -26.58 25.22
C PRO A 34 4.47 -25.61 24.96
N SER A 35 5.21 -25.29 26.01
CA SER A 35 6.35 -24.35 25.95
C SER A 35 7.52 -24.92 25.15
N ASP A 36 7.70 -26.24 25.15
CA ASP A 36 8.68 -26.92 24.32
C ASP A 36 8.17 -27.06 22.87
N MET A 37 8.91 -26.45 21.94
CA MET A 37 8.55 -26.43 20.52
C MET A 37 8.50 -27.83 19.88
N ARG A 38 9.38 -28.75 20.29
CA ARG A 38 9.38 -30.13 19.75
C ARG A 38 8.12 -30.87 20.17
N ARG A 39 7.76 -30.79 21.46
CA ARG A 39 6.53 -31.36 22.00
C ARG A 39 5.31 -30.78 21.30
N ARG A 40 5.29 -29.47 21.09
CA ARG A 40 4.20 -28.78 20.37
C ARG A 40 4.03 -29.31 18.93
N GLN A 41 5.11 -29.45 18.18
CA GLN A 41 5.07 -30.00 16.82
C GLN A 41 4.59 -31.45 16.79
N GLN A 42 5.02 -32.27 17.76
CA GLN A 42 4.54 -33.66 17.88
C GLN A 42 3.03 -33.73 18.13
N LEU A 43 2.51 -32.91 19.05
CA LEU A 43 1.06 -32.86 19.33
C LEU A 43 0.27 -32.36 18.11
N LEU A 44 0.77 -31.34 17.40
CA LEU A 44 0.14 -30.86 16.16
C LEU A 44 0.11 -31.94 15.09
N ALA A 45 1.20 -32.69 14.92
CA ALA A 45 1.25 -33.80 13.97
C ALA A 45 0.27 -34.93 14.34
N GLN A 46 0.16 -35.28 15.63
CA GLN A 46 -0.82 -36.25 16.14
C GLN A 46 -2.27 -35.79 15.91
N ALA A 47 -2.52 -34.48 15.99
CA ALA A 47 -3.81 -33.88 15.68
C ALA A 47 -4.10 -33.74 14.16
N GLY A 48 -3.20 -34.21 13.28
CA GLY A 48 -3.36 -34.17 11.82
C GLY A 48 -2.69 -32.98 11.13
N PHE A 49 -2.12 -32.02 11.87
CA PHE A 49 -1.41 -30.86 11.30
C PHE A 49 0.07 -31.18 11.01
N LYS A 50 0.30 -31.98 9.97
CA LYS A 50 1.62 -32.56 9.67
C LYS A 50 2.67 -31.52 9.25
N TYR A 51 2.27 -30.45 8.57
CA TYR A 51 3.23 -29.51 7.98
C TYR A 51 4.03 -28.73 9.03
N SER A 52 3.46 -28.45 10.20
CA SER A 52 4.13 -27.70 11.27
C SER A 52 5.44 -28.36 11.71
N GLY A 53 5.47 -29.69 11.80
CA GLY A 53 6.69 -30.45 12.10
C GLY A 53 7.60 -30.64 10.89
N GLN A 54 7.05 -30.78 9.68
CA GLN A 54 7.84 -31.00 8.46
C GLN A 54 8.70 -29.79 8.06
N TYR A 55 8.22 -28.57 8.30
CA TYR A 55 8.90 -27.33 7.89
C TYR A 55 9.42 -26.49 9.08
N THR A 56 9.49 -27.06 10.29
CA THR A 56 10.18 -26.42 11.42
C THR A 56 11.42 -27.22 11.77
N HIS A 57 12.60 -26.64 11.56
CA HIS A 57 13.87 -27.29 11.86
C HIS A 57 14.55 -26.63 13.06
N PRO A 58 15.06 -27.43 14.03
CA PRO A 58 15.86 -26.88 15.11
C PRO A 58 17.18 -26.35 14.55
N VAL A 59 17.59 -25.21 15.08
CA VAL A 59 18.85 -24.54 14.77
C VAL A 59 19.48 -24.06 16.07
N SER A 60 20.81 -24.03 16.12
CA SER A 60 21.57 -23.54 17.27
C SER A 60 22.47 -22.37 16.90
N ARG A 61 22.64 -22.09 15.60
CA ARG A 61 23.48 -21.00 15.10
C ARG A 61 22.85 -20.33 13.88
N ILE A 62 23.17 -19.06 13.66
CA ILE A 62 22.59 -18.23 12.59
C ILE A 62 22.96 -18.75 11.19
N GLU A 63 24.11 -19.39 11.02
CA GLU A 63 24.55 -19.95 9.74
C GLU A 63 23.63 -21.09 9.30
N GLN A 64 23.09 -21.87 10.25
CA GLN A 64 22.12 -22.93 9.94
C GLN A 64 20.80 -22.33 9.45
N VAL A 65 20.37 -21.20 10.02
CA VAL A 65 19.21 -20.45 9.53
C VAL A 65 19.44 -19.98 8.10
N ALA A 66 20.62 -19.42 7.82
CA ALA A 66 20.99 -18.97 6.48
C ALA A 66 20.99 -20.13 5.47
N GLN A 67 21.51 -21.30 5.86
CA GLN A 67 21.48 -22.51 5.03
C GLN A 67 20.05 -22.98 4.73
N TRP A 68 19.18 -23.05 5.73
CA TRP A 68 17.76 -23.41 5.52
C TRP A 68 17.04 -22.42 4.62
N ARG A 69 17.22 -21.12 4.89
CA ARG A 69 16.66 -20.05 4.07
C ARG A 69 17.13 -20.18 2.61
N GLN A 70 18.42 -20.42 2.38
CA GLN A 70 18.97 -20.56 1.04
C GLN A 70 18.45 -21.81 0.33
N ARG A 71 18.35 -22.93 1.06
CA ARG A 71 17.80 -24.18 0.54
C ARG A 71 16.36 -24.00 0.08
N TRP A 72 15.49 -23.46 0.93
CA TRP A 72 14.09 -23.22 0.58
C TRP A 72 13.88 -22.12 -0.45
N TYR A 73 14.81 -21.16 -0.56
CA TYR A 73 14.77 -20.17 -1.63
C TYR A 73 15.08 -20.76 -3.02
N ARG A 74 15.96 -21.77 -3.08
CA ARG A 74 16.41 -22.39 -4.35
C ARG A 74 15.71 -23.71 -4.70
N SER A 75 14.96 -24.30 -3.78
CA SER A 75 14.31 -25.60 -3.98
C SER A 75 12.80 -25.42 -4.18
N PRO A 76 12.16 -26.28 -4.99
CA PRO A 76 10.70 -26.27 -5.09
C PRO A 76 10.06 -26.61 -3.73
N LEU A 77 8.99 -25.91 -3.40
CA LEU A 77 8.13 -26.18 -2.25
C LEU A 77 6.69 -26.38 -2.75
N PRO A 78 5.85 -27.17 -2.04
CA PRO A 78 4.46 -27.38 -2.44
C PRO A 78 3.57 -26.15 -2.24
N PHE A 79 4.13 -25.06 -1.69
CA PHE A 79 3.47 -23.77 -1.51
C PHE A 79 4.43 -22.62 -1.82
N VAL A 80 3.86 -21.45 -2.10
CA VAL A 80 4.63 -20.22 -2.29
C VAL A 80 5.04 -19.66 -0.93
N SER A 81 6.31 -19.28 -0.77
CA SER A 81 6.84 -18.61 0.42
C SER A 81 7.63 -17.37 0.04
N ASP A 82 7.72 -16.41 0.97
CA ASP A 82 8.43 -15.14 0.78
C ASP A 82 9.62 -14.97 1.74
N GLY A 83 10.00 -16.04 2.44
CA GLY A 83 11.09 -16.05 3.41
C GLY A 83 10.95 -17.17 4.43
N VAL A 84 11.68 -17.01 5.53
CA VAL A 84 11.61 -17.90 6.69
C VAL A 84 11.25 -17.12 7.94
N ILE A 85 10.66 -17.79 8.93
CA ILE A 85 10.48 -17.25 10.27
C ILE A 85 11.52 -17.89 11.18
N VAL A 86 12.33 -17.05 11.81
CA VAL A 86 13.23 -17.43 12.91
C VAL A 86 12.50 -17.12 14.19
N ARG A 87 12.50 -18.06 15.13
CA ARG A 87 11.80 -17.90 16.41
C ARG A 87 12.54 -18.63 17.51
N GLU A 88 12.42 -18.12 18.72
CA GLU A 88 12.95 -18.76 19.91
C GLU A 88 12.24 -20.10 20.17
N GLY A 89 12.97 -21.06 20.74
CA GLY A 89 12.42 -22.37 21.08
C GLY A 89 11.38 -22.32 22.20
N ARG A 90 11.39 -21.24 23.01
CA ARG A 90 10.41 -20.94 24.06
C ARG A 90 9.79 -19.59 23.74
N GLU A 91 8.47 -19.56 23.63
CA GLU A 91 7.72 -18.36 23.27
C GLU A 91 7.04 -17.78 24.54
N PRO A 92 6.84 -16.46 24.63
CA PRO A 92 6.12 -15.86 25.74
C PRO A 92 4.62 -16.23 25.70
N PRO A 93 3.88 -16.05 26.81
CA PRO A 93 2.44 -16.33 26.87
C PRO A 93 1.64 -15.61 25.78
N GLY A 94 0.60 -16.25 25.25
CA GLY A 94 -0.20 -15.73 24.14
C GLY A 94 -0.78 -14.35 24.40
N ARG A 95 -1.16 -14.07 25.66
CA ARG A 95 -1.73 -12.79 26.10
C ARG A 95 -0.85 -11.55 25.85
N VAL A 96 0.47 -11.72 25.70
CA VAL A 96 1.37 -10.59 25.44
C VAL A 96 1.69 -10.41 23.95
N TRP A 97 1.14 -11.25 23.09
CA TRP A 97 1.39 -11.18 21.66
C TRP A 97 0.66 -9.97 21.07
N SER A 98 1.37 -9.13 20.34
CA SER A 98 0.80 -7.96 19.69
C SER A 98 1.57 -7.65 18.41
N PRO A 99 0.90 -7.16 17.35
CA PRO A 99 1.57 -6.73 16.13
C PRO A 99 2.68 -5.72 16.44
N GLY A 100 3.90 -5.99 15.96
CA GLY A 100 5.07 -5.13 16.15
C GLY A 100 5.79 -5.24 17.50
N LYS A 101 5.36 -6.12 18.41
CA LYS A 101 5.96 -6.29 19.75
C LYS A 101 6.61 -7.67 19.99
N GLY A 102 6.92 -8.42 18.93
CA GLY A 102 7.49 -9.77 19.03
C GLY A 102 9.01 -9.78 18.94
N GLU A 103 9.71 -9.68 20.07
CA GLU A 103 11.20 -9.75 20.11
C GLU A 103 11.72 -11.19 19.94
N TRP A 104 10.90 -12.19 20.24
CA TRP A 104 11.21 -13.62 20.19
C TRP A 104 11.08 -14.24 18.79
N LEU A 105 10.74 -13.44 17.77
CA LEU A 105 10.63 -13.92 16.39
C LEU A 105 11.01 -12.85 15.36
N ALA A 106 11.58 -13.28 14.24
CA ALA A 106 11.94 -12.43 13.13
C ALA A 106 11.57 -13.09 11.80
N ALA A 107 10.97 -12.31 10.90
CA ALA A 107 10.75 -12.73 9.52
C ALA A 107 11.97 -12.38 8.66
N TRP A 108 12.69 -13.39 8.19
CA TRP A 108 13.82 -13.21 7.26
C TRP A 108 13.37 -13.47 5.82
N LYS A 109 12.94 -12.40 5.15
CA LYS A 109 12.40 -12.42 3.79
C LYS A 109 13.44 -12.81 2.75
N TYR A 110 13.00 -13.44 1.66
CA TYR A 110 13.80 -13.63 0.45
C TYR A 110 14.07 -12.30 -0.24
N PRO A 111 15.11 -12.20 -1.09
CA PRO A 111 15.26 -11.04 -1.96
C PRO A 111 13.97 -10.88 -2.78
N PRO A 112 13.39 -9.68 -2.85
CA PRO A 112 12.18 -9.48 -3.61
C PRO A 112 12.45 -9.80 -5.08
N ALA A 113 11.47 -10.41 -5.76
CA ALA A 113 11.56 -10.57 -7.19
C ALA A 113 11.79 -9.19 -7.83
N SER A 114 12.76 -9.10 -8.72
CA SER A 114 13.05 -7.89 -9.47
C SER A 114 13.11 -8.17 -10.97
N ARG A 115 12.87 -7.13 -11.76
CA ARG A 115 12.98 -7.12 -13.21
C ARG A 115 13.64 -5.84 -13.66
N VAL A 116 14.40 -5.94 -14.74
CA VAL A 116 14.98 -4.78 -15.41
C VAL A 116 13.97 -4.23 -16.39
N MET A 117 13.64 -2.95 -16.27
CA MET A 117 12.65 -2.27 -17.09
C MET A 117 13.22 -0.96 -17.63
N GLN A 118 13.00 -0.67 -18.90
CA GLN A 118 13.43 0.57 -19.54
C GLN A 118 12.50 1.73 -19.17
N VAL A 119 13.07 2.92 -18.94
CA VAL A 119 12.31 4.16 -18.74
C VAL A 119 11.82 4.70 -20.08
N ARG A 120 10.50 4.81 -20.22
CA ARG A 120 9.84 5.38 -21.41
C ARG A 120 9.64 6.88 -21.29
N ALA A 121 9.28 7.35 -20.10
CA ALA A 121 9.03 8.75 -19.83
C ALA A 121 9.23 9.05 -18.35
N ILE A 122 9.48 10.32 -18.05
CA ILE A 122 9.57 10.83 -16.68
C ILE A 122 8.47 11.88 -16.53
N ARG A 123 7.60 11.69 -15.54
CA ARG A 123 6.49 12.59 -15.22
C ARG A 123 6.72 13.22 -13.85
N PHE A 124 6.24 14.44 -13.71
CA PHE A 124 6.20 15.16 -12.44
C PHE A 124 4.75 15.24 -11.97
N SER A 125 4.52 14.90 -10.72
CA SER A 125 3.22 15.02 -10.06
C SER A 125 3.37 15.87 -8.80
N THR A 126 2.41 16.75 -8.55
CA THR A 126 2.40 17.59 -7.35
C THR A 126 1.56 16.94 -6.27
N GLY A 127 2.18 16.52 -5.17
CA GLY A 127 1.45 15.95 -4.04
C GLY A 127 0.61 16.99 -3.30
N ARG A 128 -0.26 16.52 -2.39
CA ARG A 128 -1.15 17.38 -1.58
C ARG A 128 -0.43 18.55 -0.90
N SER A 129 0.82 18.34 -0.47
CA SER A 129 1.61 19.35 0.25
C SER A 129 2.31 20.36 -0.68
N GLY A 130 2.05 20.32 -1.99
CA GLY A 130 2.75 21.12 -3.00
C GLY A 130 4.11 20.56 -3.43
N ARG A 131 4.58 19.47 -2.79
CA ARG A 131 5.88 18.85 -3.10
C ARG A 131 5.81 18.12 -4.44
N LEU A 132 6.80 18.37 -5.30
CA LEU A 132 6.98 17.65 -6.55
C LEU A 132 7.54 16.24 -6.30
N ASN A 133 6.86 15.26 -6.88
CA ASN A 133 7.30 13.88 -6.95
C ASN A 133 7.58 13.51 -8.40
N VAL A 134 8.55 12.63 -8.58
CA VAL A 134 8.95 12.10 -9.88
C VAL A 134 8.42 10.67 -10.03
N VAL A 135 7.77 10.42 -11.16
CA VAL A 135 7.26 9.10 -11.54
C VAL A 135 7.94 8.70 -12.85
N ALA A 136 8.59 7.54 -12.86
CA ALA A 136 9.11 6.95 -14.09
C ALA A 136 8.03 6.05 -14.70
N GLU A 137 7.69 6.32 -15.96
CA GLU A 137 6.92 5.41 -16.81
C GLU A 137 7.89 4.39 -17.41
N LEU A 138 7.54 3.12 -17.33
CA LEU A 138 8.40 2.00 -17.66
C LEU A 138 7.82 1.19 -18.81
N GLU A 139 8.68 0.47 -19.54
CA GLU A 139 8.24 -0.59 -20.43
C GLU A 139 7.45 -1.64 -19.63
N PRO A 140 6.16 -1.87 -19.95
CA PRO A 140 5.30 -2.69 -19.10
C PRO A 140 5.79 -4.13 -19.00
N GLN A 141 6.09 -4.59 -17.79
CA GLN A 141 6.47 -5.97 -17.55
C GLN A 141 5.68 -6.58 -16.41
N ARG A 142 5.56 -7.91 -16.43
CA ARG A 142 4.95 -8.67 -15.35
C ARG A 142 5.99 -8.97 -14.28
N LEU A 143 5.73 -8.50 -13.07
CA LEU A 143 6.53 -8.75 -11.88
C LEU A 143 5.63 -9.40 -10.83
N ASP A 144 5.91 -10.67 -10.53
CA ASP A 144 5.01 -11.56 -9.79
C ASP A 144 3.60 -11.58 -10.43
N ASP A 145 2.60 -11.08 -9.71
CA ASP A 145 1.21 -11.10 -10.13
C ASP A 145 0.72 -9.76 -10.67
N LYS A 146 1.60 -8.77 -10.77
CA LYS A 146 1.27 -7.40 -11.20
C LYS A 146 1.93 -7.06 -12.52
N ARG A 147 1.21 -6.29 -13.35
CA ARG A 147 1.78 -5.59 -14.50
C ARG A 147 2.29 -4.23 -14.03
N VAL A 148 3.60 -4.07 -13.99
CA VAL A 148 4.26 -2.83 -13.59
C VAL A 148 4.57 -2.02 -14.83
N GLN A 149 4.10 -0.77 -14.83
CA GLN A 149 4.32 0.20 -15.93
C GLN A 149 4.71 1.58 -15.42
N ARG A 150 4.67 1.79 -14.10
CA ARG A 150 5.02 3.05 -13.44
C ARG A 150 5.67 2.73 -12.11
N VAL A 151 6.64 3.55 -11.73
CA VAL A 151 7.27 3.50 -10.40
C VAL A 151 7.47 4.91 -9.88
N ASN A 152 7.17 5.11 -8.60
CA ASN A 152 7.47 6.37 -7.92
C ASN A 152 8.96 6.40 -7.58
N VAL A 153 9.67 7.40 -8.11
CA VAL A 153 11.11 7.59 -7.88
C VAL A 153 11.35 8.33 -6.55
N GLY A 154 10.41 9.20 -6.17
CA GLY A 154 10.44 10.01 -4.96
C GLY A 154 10.53 11.51 -5.27
N SER A 155 11.31 12.25 -4.48
CA SER A 155 11.52 13.69 -4.71
C SER A 155 12.36 13.97 -5.95
N VAL A 156 12.26 15.20 -6.46
CA VAL A 156 13.15 15.71 -7.52
C VAL A 156 14.64 15.55 -7.14
N SER A 157 14.99 15.85 -5.89
CA SER A 157 16.36 15.68 -5.39
C SER A 157 16.85 14.22 -5.43
N ARG A 158 15.97 13.28 -5.07
CA ARG A 158 16.29 11.84 -5.15
C ARG A 158 16.43 11.39 -6.59
N TRP A 159 15.56 11.86 -7.48
CA TRP A 159 15.66 11.58 -8.91
C TRP A 159 16.98 12.09 -9.52
N GLN A 160 17.39 13.32 -9.17
CA GLN A 160 18.67 13.90 -9.59
C GLN A 160 19.86 13.10 -9.05
N MET A 161 19.82 12.69 -7.77
CA MET A 161 20.87 11.87 -7.14
C MET A 161 20.99 10.47 -7.78
N LEU A 162 19.85 9.84 -8.10
CA LEU A 162 19.83 8.56 -8.82
C LEU A 162 20.24 8.73 -10.28
N ASP A 163 20.20 9.97 -10.78
CA ASP A 163 20.60 10.35 -12.11
C ASP A 163 19.90 9.48 -13.16
N ILE A 164 18.56 9.52 -13.20
CA ILE A 164 17.72 8.72 -14.10
C ILE A 164 17.28 9.57 -15.30
N GLY A 165 17.47 9.05 -16.52
CA GLY A 165 17.01 9.64 -17.79
C GLY A 165 16.07 8.72 -18.54
N VAL A 166 15.41 9.25 -19.57
CA VAL A 166 14.63 8.45 -20.51
C VAL A 166 15.57 7.50 -21.26
N GLY A 167 15.16 6.24 -21.43
CA GLY A 167 15.97 5.18 -22.05
C GLY A 167 16.86 4.40 -21.08
N ASP A 168 17.10 4.89 -19.86
CA ASP A 168 17.84 4.14 -18.84
C ASP A 168 17.08 2.85 -18.46
N GLN A 169 17.81 1.83 -18.00
CA GLN A 169 17.21 0.61 -17.46
C GLN A 169 17.31 0.58 -15.95
N LEU A 170 16.18 0.34 -15.30
CA LEU A 170 16.04 0.32 -13.85
C LEU A 170 15.76 -1.11 -13.38
N GLN A 171 16.43 -1.52 -12.31
CA GLN A 171 16.03 -2.70 -11.55
C GLN A 171 14.86 -2.32 -10.66
N ILE A 172 13.72 -2.96 -10.89
CA ILE A 172 12.46 -2.72 -10.20
C ILE A 172 12.07 -3.96 -9.42
N SER A 173 11.80 -3.80 -8.12
CA SER A 173 11.21 -4.82 -7.27
C SER A 173 9.85 -4.40 -6.72
N LEU A 174 9.14 -5.36 -6.11
CA LEU A 174 7.93 -5.11 -5.36
C LEU A 174 8.25 -5.08 -3.86
N ALA A 175 7.95 -3.97 -3.20
CA ALA A 175 8.07 -3.81 -1.75
C ALA A 175 6.71 -4.00 -1.05
N GLY A 176 6.72 -4.63 0.13
CA GLY A 176 5.56 -4.75 1.01
C GLY A 176 4.32 -5.32 0.31
N GLN A 177 3.24 -4.53 0.22
CA GLN A 177 1.95 -4.88 -0.41
C GLN A 177 2.00 -4.88 -1.97
N GLY A 178 3.19 -5.11 -2.53
CA GLY A 178 3.44 -5.11 -3.97
C GLY A 178 3.48 -3.72 -4.59
N ILE A 179 4.09 -2.76 -3.90
CA ILE A 179 4.34 -1.41 -4.42
C ILE A 179 5.65 -1.45 -5.22
N PRO A 180 5.68 -1.07 -6.50
CA PRO A 180 6.92 -1.01 -7.28
C PRO A 180 7.92 -0.03 -6.67
N ARG A 181 9.19 -0.42 -6.63
CA ARG A 181 10.31 0.39 -6.12
C ARG A 181 11.49 0.32 -7.08
N VAL A 182 12.19 1.44 -7.25
CA VAL A 182 13.50 1.49 -7.92
C VAL A 182 14.57 1.02 -6.94
N ASP A 183 15.25 -0.07 -7.28
CA ASP A 183 16.38 -0.60 -6.50
C ASP A 183 17.71 -0.02 -6.97
N ALA A 184 17.93 0.00 -8.29
CA ALA A 184 19.16 0.50 -8.90
C ALA A 184 18.93 0.93 -10.36
N VAL A 185 19.83 1.79 -10.86
CA VAL A 185 20.01 2.05 -12.29
C VAL A 185 21.05 1.05 -12.80
N VAL A 186 20.65 0.11 -13.64
CA VAL A 186 21.52 -0.99 -14.09
C VAL A 186 22.20 -0.69 -15.42
N TRP A 187 21.59 0.15 -16.24
CA TRP A 187 22.16 0.59 -17.52
C TRP A 187 21.73 2.03 -17.81
N ARG A 188 22.65 2.81 -18.38
CA ARG A 188 22.38 4.19 -18.81
C ARG A 188 22.54 4.29 -20.31
N THR A 189 21.59 4.94 -20.97
CA THR A 189 21.73 5.24 -22.41
C THR A 189 22.76 6.34 -22.64
N ALA A 190 23.39 6.37 -23.82
CA ALA A 190 24.37 7.40 -24.18
C ALA A 190 23.70 8.76 -24.41
N GLU A 191 22.60 8.77 -25.17
CA GLU A 191 21.79 9.98 -25.40
C GLU A 191 20.72 10.11 -24.32
N ARG A 192 20.97 11.00 -23.36
CA ARG A 192 20.14 11.13 -22.16
C ARG A 192 19.25 12.35 -22.22
N HIS A 193 17.99 12.15 -22.58
CA HIS A 193 16.97 13.16 -22.39
C HIS A 193 16.45 13.14 -20.94
N LYS A 194 16.55 14.28 -20.25
CA LYS A 194 15.95 14.49 -18.92
C LYS A 194 15.00 15.67 -18.99
N PRO A 195 13.71 15.48 -18.68
CA PRO A 195 12.79 16.60 -18.69
C PRO A 195 13.09 17.54 -17.51
N THR A 196 12.93 18.83 -17.73
CA THR A 196 13.08 19.84 -16.67
C THR A 196 11.90 19.76 -15.71
N PRO A 197 12.13 19.63 -14.38
CA PRO A 197 11.06 19.70 -13.41
C PRO A 197 10.31 21.04 -13.51
N PRO A 198 8.98 21.05 -13.37
CA PRO A 198 8.25 22.30 -13.27
C PRO A 198 8.71 23.07 -12.02
N PRO A 199 8.54 24.41 -11.99
CA PRO A 199 8.87 25.20 -10.82
C PRO A 199 8.02 24.77 -9.62
N ALA A 200 8.62 24.68 -8.43
CA ALA A 200 7.94 24.34 -7.18
C ALA A 200 7.11 25.53 -6.65
N LYS A 201 6.02 25.86 -7.36
CA LYS A 201 5.15 27.02 -7.08
C LYS A 201 4.14 26.79 -5.94
N PHE A 202 3.93 25.54 -5.55
CA PHE A 202 2.82 25.13 -4.69
C PHE A 202 3.29 24.73 -3.28
N ASN A 203 2.41 24.92 -2.30
CA ASN A 203 2.65 24.54 -0.91
C ASN A 203 1.41 23.86 -0.32
N ALA A 204 1.44 23.49 0.96
CA ALA A 204 0.35 22.76 1.59
C ALA A 204 -0.97 23.52 1.73
N LEU A 205 -1.00 24.81 1.39
CA LEU A 205 -2.17 25.71 1.45
C LEU A 205 -2.64 26.18 0.05
N THR A 206 -2.08 25.67 -1.04
CA THR A 206 -2.49 26.05 -2.42
C THR A 206 -3.43 25.02 -3.07
N CYS A 207 -4.06 25.40 -4.19
CA CYS A 207 -4.84 24.50 -5.05
C CYS A 207 -6.05 23.81 -4.40
N TYR A 208 -6.82 24.58 -3.62
CA TYR A 208 -8.15 24.19 -3.17
C TYR A 208 -9.24 24.32 -4.25
N PHE A 209 -8.93 25.06 -5.32
CA PHE A 209 -9.78 25.24 -6.49
C PHE A 209 -9.17 24.54 -7.70
N ALA A 210 -10.03 24.02 -8.59
CA ALA A 210 -9.58 23.35 -9.80
C ALA A 210 -9.26 24.39 -10.88
N THR A 211 -7.97 24.63 -11.09
CA THR A 211 -7.44 25.35 -12.25
C THR A 211 -6.54 24.41 -13.05
N PRO A 212 -6.25 24.70 -14.32
CA PRO A 212 -5.28 23.91 -15.09
C PRO A 212 -3.92 23.78 -14.39
N GLU A 213 -3.40 24.86 -13.78
CA GLU A 213 -2.11 24.77 -13.06
C GLU A 213 -2.19 23.94 -11.78
N CYS A 214 -3.35 23.93 -11.12
CA CYS A 214 -3.57 23.24 -9.86
C CYS A 214 -4.04 21.78 -10.01
N SER A 215 -4.26 21.31 -11.23
CA SER A 215 -4.86 19.99 -11.54
C SER A 215 -4.28 18.82 -10.73
N GLU A 216 -2.95 18.68 -10.71
CA GLU A 216 -2.27 17.58 -9.99
C GLU A 216 -2.40 17.68 -8.46
N GLN A 217 -2.25 18.87 -7.89
CA GLN A 217 -2.40 19.06 -6.44
C GLN A 217 -3.85 18.92 -6.01
N PHE A 218 -4.79 19.43 -6.80
CA PHE A 218 -6.23 19.33 -6.57
C PHE A 218 -6.66 17.85 -6.54
N LEU A 219 -6.26 17.06 -7.53
CA LEU A 219 -6.51 15.61 -7.54
C LEU A 219 -5.88 14.92 -6.33
N SER A 220 -4.63 15.27 -5.98
CA SER A 220 -3.96 14.73 -4.79
C SER A 220 -4.70 15.06 -3.48
N ARG A 221 -5.37 16.22 -3.40
CA ARG A 221 -6.21 16.59 -2.25
C ARG A 221 -7.47 15.75 -2.19
N LEU A 222 -8.14 15.52 -3.31
CA LEU A 222 -9.31 14.64 -3.38
C LEU A 222 -8.98 13.21 -2.93
N ILE A 223 -7.87 12.65 -3.42
CA ILE A 223 -7.39 11.31 -3.02
C ILE A 223 -7.11 11.25 -1.52
N TRP A 224 -6.46 12.27 -0.97
CA TRP A 224 -6.21 12.34 0.47
C TRP A 224 -7.51 12.42 1.28
N LEU A 225 -8.43 13.27 0.85
CA LEU A 225 -9.70 13.51 1.52
C LEU A 225 -10.54 12.23 1.64
N SER A 226 -10.57 11.37 0.62
CA SER A 226 -11.28 10.09 0.67
C SER A 226 -10.55 9.00 1.44
N SER A 227 -9.28 9.19 1.80
CA SER A 227 -8.46 8.16 2.46
C SER A 227 -9.00 7.74 3.84
N LYS A 228 -8.59 6.54 4.29
CA LYS A 228 -8.94 6.02 5.62
C LYS A 228 -8.55 6.93 6.78
N SER A 229 -7.48 7.70 6.62
CA SER A 229 -6.98 8.65 7.61
C SER A 229 -7.75 9.96 7.63
N ALA A 230 -8.45 10.31 6.54
CA ALA A 230 -9.29 11.49 6.44
C ALA A 230 -10.76 11.08 6.59
N LEU A 231 -11.62 11.28 5.59
CA LEU A 231 -13.07 11.04 5.70
C LEU A 231 -13.47 9.55 5.64
N ASN A 232 -12.53 8.67 5.28
CA ASN A 232 -12.74 7.23 5.13
C ASN A 232 -13.92 6.91 4.20
N VAL A 233 -13.78 7.30 2.93
CA VAL A 233 -14.76 7.06 1.88
C VAL A 233 -14.31 5.84 1.07
N ASP A 234 -14.83 4.68 1.46
CA ASP A 234 -14.39 3.41 0.91
C ASP A 234 -14.68 3.28 -0.59
N GLY A 235 -13.73 2.75 -1.35
CA GLY A 235 -13.89 2.54 -2.79
C GLY A 235 -13.66 3.78 -3.67
N VAL A 236 -13.30 4.92 -3.08
CA VAL A 236 -13.01 6.18 -3.80
C VAL A 236 -11.51 6.46 -3.85
N GLY A 237 -10.87 6.02 -4.93
CA GLY A 237 -9.44 6.24 -5.21
C GLY A 237 -9.20 7.18 -6.39
N GLU A 238 -7.92 7.35 -6.75
CA GLU A 238 -7.47 8.25 -7.83
C GLU A 238 -8.23 8.10 -9.14
N ASN A 239 -8.37 6.87 -9.65
CA ASN A 239 -9.07 6.64 -10.91
C ASN A 239 -10.52 7.11 -10.85
N LEU A 240 -11.22 6.84 -9.74
CA LEU A 240 -12.61 7.26 -9.60
C LEU A 240 -12.71 8.80 -9.54
N TRP A 241 -11.82 9.47 -8.79
CA TRP A 241 -11.77 10.92 -8.76
C TRP A 241 -11.50 11.54 -10.12
N ARG A 242 -10.57 10.98 -10.91
CA ARG A 242 -10.30 11.44 -12.28
C ARG A 242 -11.54 11.36 -13.16
N VAL A 243 -12.25 10.23 -13.16
CA VAL A 243 -13.44 10.05 -14.02
C VAL A 243 -14.61 10.91 -13.53
N ILE A 244 -14.82 11.03 -12.21
CA ILE A 244 -15.83 11.96 -11.64
C ILE A 244 -15.53 13.39 -12.07
N GLN A 245 -14.28 13.85 -11.94
CA GLN A 245 -13.88 15.21 -12.30
C GLN A 245 -14.01 15.50 -13.80
N GLN A 246 -13.77 14.50 -14.66
CA GLN A 246 -13.94 14.62 -16.11
C GLN A 246 -15.40 14.80 -16.52
N GLN A 247 -16.33 14.11 -15.86
CA GLN A 247 -17.76 14.17 -16.18
C GLN A 247 -18.49 15.29 -15.43
N ASN A 248 -18.04 15.61 -14.21
CA ASN A 248 -18.61 16.60 -13.33
C ASN A 248 -17.49 17.54 -12.85
N PRO A 249 -17.16 18.59 -13.64
CA PRO A 249 -16.11 19.54 -13.28
C PRO A 249 -16.37 20.17 -11.91
N MET A 250 -15.45 19.94 -10.98
CA MET A 250 -15.51 20.48 -9.62
C MET A 250 -14.71 21.77 -9.54
N THR A 251 -15.30 22.83 -8.98
CA THR A 251 -14.60 24.11 -8.79
C THR A 251 -13.74 24.11 -7.53
N HIS A 252 -14.16 23.42 -6.49
CA HIS A 252 -13.50 23.36 -5.17
C HIS A 252 -13.36 21.90 -4.68
N ILE A 253 -12.43 21.64 -3.76
CA ILE A 253 -12.19 20.28 -3.21
C ILE A 253 -13.39 19.67 -2.48
N PHE A 254 -14.45 20.44 -2.22
CA PHE A 254 -15.69 20.01 -1.60
C PHE A 254 -16.90 20.03 -2.54
N SER A 255 -16.73 20.38 -3.81
CA SER A 255 -17.83 20.39 -4.79
C SER A 255 -18.47 19.01 -4.96
N TRP A 256 -17.74 17.92 -4.69
CA TRP A 256 -18.26 16.55 -4.74
C TRP A 256 -19.44 16.31 -3.78
N LEU A 257 -19.58 17.10 -2.71
CA LEU A 257 -20.71 17.00 -1.77
C LEU A 257 -22.05 17.37 -2.41
N ALA A 258 -22.02 18.14 -3.50
CA ALA A 258 -23.22 18.58 -4.21
C ALA A 258 -23.60 17.66 -5.37
N LEU A 259 -22.81 16.60 -5.63
CA LEU A 259 -23.11 15.67 -6.73
C LEU A 259 -24.41 14.91 -6.44
N THR A 260 -25.28 14.85 -7.45
CA THR A 260 -26.53 14.09 -7.36
C THR A 260 -26.30 12.61 -7.70
N VAL A 261 -27.30 11.78 -7.40
CA VAL A 261 -27.28 10.36 -7.77
C VAL A 261 -27.15 10.22 -9.29
N GLU A 262 -27.92 11.01 -10.05
CA GLU A 262 -27.98 10.97 -11.51
C GLU A 262 -26.62 11.34 -12.11
N GLN A 263 -25.97 12.38 -11.58
CA GLN A 263 -24.62 12.80 -11.99
C GLN A 263 -23.56 11.72 -11.76
N LEU A 264 -23.68 10.95 -10.67
CA LEU A 264 -22.77 9.84 -10.36
C LEU A 264 -23.06 8.60 -11.22
N GLN A 265 -24.32 8.33 -11.53
CA GLN A 265 -24.71 7.21 -12.40
C GLN A 265 -24.37 7.47 -13.88
N ALA A 266 -24.32 8.73 -14.31
CA ALA A 266 -23.89 9.13 -15.64
C ALA A 266 -22.38 8.94 -15.87
N VAL A 267 -21.59 8.71 -14.82
CA VAL A 267 -20.14 8.54 -14.93
C VAL A 267 -19.80 7.17 -15.55
N PRO A 268 -19.00 7.14 -16.65
CA PRO A 268 -18.62 5.88 -17.28
C PRO A 268 -17.94 4.90 -16.31
N GLY A 269 -18.41 3.65 -16.29
CA GLY A 269 -17.90 2.60 -15.40
C GLY A 269 -18.52 2.58 -13.99
N ILE A 270 -19.48 3.46 -13.70
CA ILE A 270 -20.28 3.41 -12.48
C ILE A 270 -21.65 2.82 -12.81
N SER A 271 -22.01 1.68 -12.21
CA SER A 271 -23.36 1.12 -12.33
C SER A 271 -24.37 1.91 -11.50
N ALA A 272 -25.66 1.78 -11.81
CA ALA A 272 -26.73 2.45 -11.06
C ALA A 272 -26.64 2.21 -9.54
N ALA A 273 -26.47 0.94 -9.13
CA ALA A 273 -26.30 0.56 -7.73
C ALA A 273 -25.04 1.16 -7.10
N ARG A 274 -23.92 1.21 -7.84
CA ARG A 274 -22.67 1.82 -7.36
C ARG A 274 -22.80 3.33 -7.21
N GLY A 275 -23.49 4.00 -8.14
CA GLY A 275 -23.76 5.44 -8.08
C GLY A 275 -24.59 5.79 -6.85
N GLN A 276 -25.65 5.03 -6.56
CA GLN A 276 -26.46 5.18 -5.35
C GLN A 276 -25.61 4.99 -4.08
N HIS A 277 -24.76 3.96 -4.06
CA HIS A 277 -23.90 3.68 -2.92
C HIS A 277 -22.89 4.81 -2.67
N LEU A 278 -22.24 5.33 -3.73
CA LEU A 278 -21.31 6.45 -3.65
C LEU A 278 -21.99 7.71 -3.12
N TRP A 279 -23.17 8.04 -3.63
CA TRP A 279 -23.95 9.17 -3.15
C TRP A 279 -24.28 9.04 -1.66
N HIS A 280 -24.74 7.86 -1.23
CA HIS A 280 -25.04 7.61 0.17
C HIS A 280 -23.80 7.74 1.06
N GLN A 281 -22.64 7.23 0.61
CA GLN A 281 -21.38 7.43 1.32
C GLN A 281 -21.01 8.91 1.43
N PHE A 282 -21.16 9.69 0.36
CA PHE A 282 -20.90 11.13 0.38
C PHE A 282 -21.80 11.87 1.36
N ASP A 283 -23.07 11.49 1.45
CA ASP A 283 -24.00 12.05 2.42
C ASP A 283 -23.61 11.69 3.87
N LEU A 284 -23.30 10.41 4.13
CA LEU A 284 -22.87 9.95 5.46
C LEU A 284 -21.61 10.65 5.95
N VAL A 285 -20.70 11.03 5.05
CA VAL A 285 -19.46 11.73 5.41
C VAL A 285 -19.72 13.07 6.09
N ARG A 286 -20.86 13.71 5.82
CA ARG A 286 -21.27 14.96 6.50
C ARG A 286 -21.40 14.79 8.01
N LYS A 287 -21.66 13.57 8.49
CA LYS A 287 -21.77 13.23 9.92
C LYS A 287 -20.44 12.85 10.57
N ARG A 288 -19.32 12.94 9.85
CA ARG A 288 -18.00 12.65 10.41
C ARG A 288 -17.57 13.73 11.41
N PRO A 289 -16.85 13.36 12.48
CA PRO A 289 -16.32 14.33 13.45
C PRO A 289 -15.53 15.45 12.80
N PHE A 290 -15.58 16.65 13.38
CA PHE A 290 -14.88 17.84 12.88
C PHE A 290 -13.39 17.59 12.58
N ILE A 291 -12.68 16.85 13.45
CA ILE A 291 -11.27 16.51 13.26
C ILE A 291 -11.00 15.79 11.94
N ARG A 292 -11.94 14.97 11.46
CA ARG A 292 -11.81 14.28 10.16
C ARG A 292 -11.87 15.27 9.01
N TRP A 293 -12.67 16.32 9.11
CA TRP A 293 -12.75 17.42 8.14
C TRP A 293 -11.50 18.30 8.14
N VAL A 294 -10.96 18.59 9.34
CA VAL A 294 -9.66 19.29 9.48
C VAL A 294 -8.56 18.50 8.77
N LEU A 295 -8.49 17.19 9.02
CA LEU A 295 -7.56 16.31 8.32
C LEU A 295 -7.82 16.30 6.82
N ALA A 296 -9.07 16.22 6.37
CA ALA A 296 -9.46 16.17 4.97
C ALA A 296 -9.01 17.39 4.14
N MET A 297 -8.97 18.58 4.75
CA MET A 297 -8.43 19.79 4.10
C MET A 297 -6.95 19.63 3.72
N GLY A 298 -6.23 18.69 4.32
CA GLY A 298 -4.83 18.41 4.02
C GLY A 298 -3.88 19.53 4.44
N ILE A 299 -4.32 20.40 5.36
CA ILE A 299 -3.49 21.44 5.97
C ILE A 299 -2.48 20.80 6.95
N PRO A 300 -1.25 21.35 7.07
CA PRO A 300 -0.32 20.90 8.10
C PRO A 300 -0.84 21.35 9.46
N VAL A 301 -1.23 20.41 10.31
CA VAL A 301 -1.62 20.70 11.70
C VAL A 301 -0.60 20.05 12.63
N PRO A 302 -0.01 20.80 13.59
CA PRO A 302 0.88 20.23 14.59
C PRO A 302 0.19 19.10 15.36
N GLN A 303 0.90 18.01 15.65
CA GLN A 303 0.33 16.84 16.34
C GLN A 303 -0.26 17.20 17.71
N GLY A 304 0.37 18.11 18.45
CA GLY A 304 -0.15 18.59 19.73
C GLY A 304 -1.51 19.31 19.60
N ALA A 305 -1.72 20.05 18.51
CA ALA A 305 -3.00 20.70 18.23
C ALA A 305 -4.06 19.67 17.79
N LEU A 306 -3.68 18.67 16.99
CA LEU A 306 -4.57 17.57 16.61
C LEU A 306 -5.06 16.74 17.82
N ALA A 307 -4.19 16.55 18.83
CA ALA A 307 -4.57 15.83 20.05
C ALA A 307 -5.57 16.61 20.93
N GLN A 308 -5.59 17.94 20.84
CA GLN A 308 -6.50 18.81 21.58
C GLN A 308 -7.84 19.06 20.86
N LEU A 309 -7.90 18.70 19.58
CA LEU A 309 -9.06 18.86 18.69
C LEU A 309 -10.16 17.81 18.90
N GLU A 310 -10.14 17.06 19.99
CA GLU A 310 -11.28 16.22 20.39
C GLU A 310 -12.53 17.06 20.70
N SER A 311 -12.37 18.36 20.95
CA SER A 311 -13.46 19.33 21.06
C SER A 311 -13.68 20.09 19.75
N GLU A 312 -14.94 20.42 19.44
CA GLU A 312 -15.39 21.20 18.27
C GLU A 312 -14.86 22.65 18.22
N ASN A 313 -13.88 22.99 19.06
CA ASN A 313 -13.43 24.34 19.31
C ASN A 313 -12.30 24.75 18.36
N TRP A 314 -12.66 25.32 17.21
CA TRP A 314 -11.73 25.80 16.19
C TRP A 314 -10.75 26.87 16.70
N HIS A 315 -11.06 27.57 17.79
CA HIS A 315 -10.17 28.56 18.40
C HIS A 315 -8.83 27.96 18.84
N LEU A 316 -8.77 26.67 19.14
CA LEU A 316 -7.54 25.95 19.47
C LEU A 316 -6.58 25.83 18.28
N LEU A 317 -7.08 25.90 17.03
CA LEU A 317 -6.26 25.91 15.81
C LEU A 317 -5.69 27.30 15.48
N ALA A 318 -6.35 28.37 15.96
CA ALA A 318 -5.92 29.74 15.73
C ALA A 318 -4.82 30.21 16.72
N GLY A 319 -4.49 29.37 17.71
CA GLY A 319 -3.57 29.70 18.80
C GLY A 319 -2.15 29.16 18.62
N LYS A 320 -1.25 30.07 18.23
CA LYS A 320 0.23 30.15 18.41
C LYS A 320 0.91 30.53 17.09
N LYS A 321 1.02 31.86 16.89
CA LYS A 321 2.09 32.44 16.08
C LYS A 321 3.44 32.09 16.69
#